data_AF-A0A1F9EQC1-F1
#
_entry.id   AF-A0A1F9EQC1-F1
#
_cell.length_a   1.000
_cell.length_b   1.000
_cell.length_c   1.000
_cell.angle_alpha   90.00
_cell.angle_beta   90.00
_cell.angle_gamma   90.00
#
_symmetry.space_group_name_H-M   'P 1'
#
loop_
_entity.id
_entity.type
_entity.pdbx_description
1 polymer ?
#
loop_
_entity_poly.entity_id
_entity_poly.type
_entity_poly.pdbx_seq_one_letter_code
_entity_poly.pdbx_strand_id
1 'polypeptide(L)'
;MSDVKATPEQQAELDDLNAQFDALLEKHQGHPIIKTALELCTTDEGKPWRPKLQPEAIKYLQDLLAECEKDGTIGWATHGLIAVANYLDSKKAGPVAYDILSLANDTVIKYDLVKRQEEAKKAMAKQTEAKRKESLATTGVDVKANAPKLGEKAPEGTVKGGSLGPKRRV
;
A
#
# COMPACT_ATOMS: atom_id res chain seq x y z
N MET A 1 -7.69 40.28 -4.44
CA MET A 1 -7.80 39.11 -3.55
C MET A 1 -6.49 39.07 -2.79
N SER A 2 -6.54 39.18 -1.46
CA SER A 2 -5.34 39.30 -0.63
C SER A 2 -4.70 37.93 -0.48
N ASP A 3 -3.44 37.80 -0.91
CA ASP A 3 -2.61 36.61 -0.69
C ASP A 3 -2.37 36.44 0.82
N VAL A 4 -3.24 35.68 1.49
CA VAL A 4 -3.04 35.29 2.88
C VAL A 4 -1.99 34.19 2.87
N LYS A 5 -0.73 34.58 3.15
CA LYS A 5 0.37 33.62 3.35
C LYS A 5 0.13 32.82 4.64
N ALA A 6 0.29 31.51 4.56
CA ALA A 6 0.29 30.61 5.72
C ALA A 6 1.20 31.15 6.83
N THR A 7 0.76 31.04 8.09
CA THR A 7 1.59 31.44 9.23
C THR A 7 2.81 30.53 9.34
N PRO A 8 3.92 30.96 9.97
CA PRO A 8 5.10 30.12 10.15
C PRO A 8 4.81 28.78 10.84
N GLU A 9 3.82 28.75 11.74
CA GLU A 9 3.37 27.53 12.43
C GLU A 9 2.61 26.58 11.48
N GLN A 10 1.75 27.12 10.60
CA GLN A 10 1.02 26.33 9.60
C GLN A 10 1.95 25.78 8.52
N GLN A 11 2.98 26.56 8.16
CA GLN A 11 4.02 26.10 7.25
C GLN A 11 4.85 24.97 7.89
N ALA A 12 5.20 25.10 9.17
CA ALA A 12 5.92 24.04 9.89
C ALA A 12 5.08 22.77 10.04
N GLU A 13 3.76 22.88 10.25
CA GLU A 13 2.85 21.74 10.24
C GLU A 13 2.79 21.06 8.87
N LEU A 14 2.72 21.84 7.77
CA LEU A 14 2.76 21.31 6.40
C LEU A 14 4.09 20.61 6.09
N ASP A 15 5.20 21.20 6.50
CA ASP A 15 6.54 20.66 6.27
C ASP A 15 6.77 19.36 7.06
N ASP A 16 6.32 19.30 8.32
CA ASP A 16 6.36 18.08 9.14
C ASP A 16 5.46 16.98 8.55
N LEU A 17 4.26 17.35 8.07
CA LEU A 17 3.35 16.44 7.40
C LEU A 17 3.99 15.84 6.14
N ASN A 18 4.61 16.67 5.30
CA ASN A 18 5.31 16.26 4.09
C ASN A 18 6.50 15.33 4.39
N ALA A 19 7.29 15.65 5.42
CA ALA A 19 8.41 14.81 5.86
C ALA A 19 7.93 13.44 6.37
N GLN A 20 6.83 13.38 7.11
CA GLN A 20 6.23 12.12 7.55
C GLN A 20 5.73 11.27 6.37
N PHE A 21 5.17 11.91 5.34
CA PHE A 21 4.75 11.19 4.13
C PHE A 21 5.91 10.67 3.30
N ASP A 22 6.97 11.45 3.12
CA ASP A 22 8.17 11.00 2.41
C ASP A 22 8.81 9.80 3.13
N ALA A 23 8.91 9.84 4.47
CA ALA A 23 9.41 8.71 5.26
C ALA A 23 8.51 7.46 5.16
N LEU A 24 7.18 7.62 5.10
CA LEU A 24 6.24 6.52 4.92
C LEU A 24 6.28 5.93 3.50
N LEU A 25 6.41 6.77 2.48
CA LEU A 25 6.57 6.37 1.09
C LEU A 25 7.86 5.58 0.90
N GLU A 26 8.97 6.04 1.47
CA GLU A 26 10.26 5.35 1.38
C GLU A 26 10.24 4.02 2.14
N LYS A 27 9.69 4.00 3.36
CA LYS A 27 9.62 2.81 4.21
C LYS A 27 8.71 1.71 3.66
N HIS A 28 7.58 2.10 3.06
CA HIS A 28 6.57 1.15 2.57
C HIS A 28 6.53 1.03 1.04
N GLN A 29 7.48 1.67 0.35
CA GLN A 29 7.52 1.81 -1.11
C GLN A 29 6.19 2.33 -1.67
N GLY A 30 5.47 3.20 -0.96
CA GLY A 30 4.13 3.61 -1.38
C GLY A 30 4.12 4.26 -2.78
N HIS A 31 2.99 4.13 -3.48
CA HIS A 31 2.87 4.72 -4.82
C HIS A 31 2.95 6.27 -4.73
N PRO A 32 3.70 6.95 -5.62
CA PRO A 32 3.89 8.42 -5.57
C PRO A 32 2.60 9.24 -5.54
N ILE A 33 1.51 8.70 -6.10
CA ILE A 33 0.17 9.31 -6.08
C ILE A 33 -0.31 9.69 -4.67
N ILE A 34 0.17 9.01 -3.63
CA ILE A 34 -0.18 9.30 -2.23
C ILE A 34 0.21 10.74 -1.89
N LYS A 35 1.47 11.13 -2.17
CA LYS A 35 1.97 12.48 -1.90
C LYS A 35 1.18 13.53 -2.66
N THR A 36 1.01 13.30 -3.97
CA THR A 36 0.26 14.20 -4.85
C THR A 36 -1.19 14.39 -4.37
N ALA A 37 -1.87 13.31 -3.98
CA ALA A 37 -3.23 13.40 -3.47
C ALA A 37 -3.32 14.21 -2.17
N LEU A 38 -2.35 14.02 -1.26
CA LEU A 38 -2.31 14.76 0.00
C LEU A 38 -2.05 16.25 -0.20
N GLU A 39 -1.08 16.61 -1.06
CA GLU A 39 -0.79 18.00 -1.43
C GLU A 39 -2.03 18.69 -2.03
N LEU A 40 -2.78 17.98 -2.87
CA LEU A 40 -4.03 18.51 -3.43
C LEU A 40 -5.15 18.66 -2.39
N CYS A 41 -5.05 17.97 -1.25
CA CYS A 41 -6.02 18.05 -0.17
C CYS A 41 -5.70 19.13 0.88
N THR A 42 -4.53 19.79 0.85
CA THR A 42 -4.16 20.81 1.83
C THR A 42 -4.47 22.24 1.36
N THR A 43 -4.69 23.17 2.30
CA THR A 43 -4.90 24.60 2.00
C THR A 43 -3.71 25.43 2.48
N ASP A 44 -3.45 26.54 1.80
CA ASP A 44 -2.54 27.59 2.27
C ASP A 44 -3.24 28.58 3.23
N GLU A 45 -4.56 28.41 3.47
CA GLU A 45 -5.45 29.36 4.17
C GLU A 45 -5.58 29.08 5.68
N GLY A 46 -4.63 28.35 6.25
CA GLY A 46 -4.57 28.13 7.69
C GLY A 46 -5.53 27.10 8.27
N LYS A 47 -6.18 26.31 7.41
CA LYS A 47 -6.69 24.97 7.75
C LYS A 47 -5.81 23.92 7.07
N PRO A 48 -5.44 22.83 7.75
CA PRO A 48 -4.58 21.83 7.12
C PRO A 48 -5.27 21.15 5.93
N TRP A 49 -6.61 21.10 5.90
CA TRP A 49 -7.38 20.38 4.88
C TRP A 49 -8.37 21.26 4.13
N ARG A 50 -8.50 21.03 2.81
CA ARG A 50 -9.53 21.62 1.97
C ARG A 50 -10.90 21.09 2.36
N PRO A 51 -11.97 21.89 2.24
CA PRO A 51 -13.33 21.41 2.45
C PRO A 51 -13.77 20.40 1.38
N LYS A 52 -13.28 20.55 0.14
CA LYS A 52 -13.51 19.66 -1.00
C LYS A 52 -12.33 19.73 -1.97
N LEU A 53 -12.16 18.68 -2.76
CA LEU A 53 -11.28 18.71 -3.92
C LEU A 53 -11.87 19.62 -5.01
N GLN A 54 -11.00 20.43 -5.63
CA GLN A 54 -11.38 21.25 -6.78
C GLN A 54 -11.53 20.37 -8.02
N PRO A 55 -12.43 20.69 -8.97
CA PRO A 55 -12.62 19.91 -10.19
C PRO A 55 -11.34 19.67 -11.00
N GLU A 56 -10.43 20.65 -11.01
CA GLU A 56 -9.13 20.57 -11.68
C GLU A 56 -8.22 19.54 -11.01
N ALA A 57 -8.23 19.48 -9.67
CA ALA A 57 -7.48 18.49 -8.89
C ALA A 57 -8.03 17.08 -9.10
N ILE A 58 -9.36 16.93 -9.16
CA ILE A 58 -10.03 15.66 -9.48
C ILE A 58 -9.59 15.19 -10.86
N LYS A 59 -9.67 16.06 -11.87
CA LYS A 59 -9.26 15.73 -13.24
C LYS A 59 -7.78 15.34 -13.31
N TYR A 60 -6.91 16.08 -12.64
CA TYR A 60 -5.48 15.77 -12.60
C TYR A 60 -5.20 14.38 -12.00
N LEU A 61 -5.86 14.03 -10.90
CA LEU A 61 -5.74 12.69 -10.31
C LEU A 61 -6.30 11.60 -11.24
N GLN A 62 -7.39 11.86 -11.97
CA GLN A 62 -7.91 10.94 -12.98
C GLN A 62 -6.92 10.70 -14.12
N ASP A 63 -6.26 11.75 -14.60
CA ASP A 63 -5.25 11.67 -15.66
C ASP A 63 -4.03 10.86 -15.17
N LEU A 64 -3.55 11.10 -13.94
CA LEU A 64 -2.48 10.32 -13.32
C LEU A 64 -2.86 8.84 -13.17
N LEU A 65 -4.10 8.54 -12.78
CA LEU A 65 -4.57 7.16 -12.71
C LEU A 65 -4.63 6.51 -14.10
N ALA A 66 -5.01 7.24 -15.13
CA ALA A 66 -4.97 6.74 -16.50
C ALA A 66 -3.54 6.44 -16.97
N GLU A 67 -2.54 7.20 -16.53
CA GLU A 67 -1.12 6.89 -16.74
C GLU A 67 -0.70 5.63 -15.98
N CYS A 68 -1.09 5.50 -14.71
CA CYS A 68 -0.82 4.31 -13.90
C CYS A 68 -1.41 3.03 -14.52
N GLU A 69 -2.55 3.11 -15.21
CA GLU A 69 -3.10 1.98 -15.96
C GLU A 69 -2.20 1.57 -17.13
N LYS A 70 -1.63 2.54 -17.87
CA LYS A 70 -0.69 2.25 -18.97
C LYS A 70 0.58 1.58 -18.46
N ASP A 71 1.03 1.99 -17.27
CA ASP A 71 2.25 1.47 -16.64
C ASP A 71 2.01 0.19 -15.82
N GLY A 72 0.77 -0.28 -15.72
CA GLY A 72 0.39 -1.48 -14.98
C GLY A 72 0.43 -1.34 -13.46
N THR A 73 0.53 -0.10 -12.94
CA THR A 73 0.59 0.22 -11.50
C THR A 73 -0.75 0.64 -10.92
N ILE A 74 -1.83 0.67 -11.71
CA ILE A 74 -3.16 1.18 -11.29
C ILE A 74 -3.66 0.59 -9.97
N GLY A 75 -3.44 -0.70 -9.73
CA GLY A 75 -3.91 -1.36 -8.52
C GLY A 75 -3.21 -0.82 -7.27
N TRP A 76 -1.91 -0.54 -7.42
CA TRP A 76 -1.11 0.06 -6.36
C TRP A 76 -1.48 1.52 -6.13
N ALA A 77 -1.64 2.29 -7.22
CA ALA A 77 -2.05 3.69 -7.16
C ALA A 77 -3.41 3.84 -6.47
N THR A 78 -4.38 3.01 -6.84
CA THR A 78 -5.73 3.02 -6.26
C THR A 78 -5.71 2.66 -4.77
N HIS A 79 -4.91 1.67 -4.38
CA HIS A 79 -4.72 1.36 -2.96
C HIS A 79 -4.07 2.53 -2.20
N GLY A 80 -3.14 3.25 -2.83
CA GLY A 80 -2.56 4.47 -2.29
C GLY A 80 -3.62 5.53 -1.99
N LEU A 81 -4.56 5.77 -2.92
CA LEU A 81 -5.66 6.71 -2.71
C LEU A 81 -6.61 6.28 -1.57
N ILE A 82 -6.91 4.98 -1.44
CA ILE A 82 -7.70 4.47 -0.31
C ILE A 82 -6.97 4.73 1.02
N ALA A 83 -5.65 4.54 1.06
CA ALA A 83 -4.86 4.84 2.25
C ALA A 83 -4.90 6.34 2.59
N VAL A 84 -4.83 7.22 1.59
CA VAL A 84 -4.99 8.67 1.77
C VAL A 84 -6.38 9.00 2.32
N ALA A 85 -7.45 8.45 1.75
CA ALA A 85 -8.81 8.68 2.25
C ALA A 85 -8.94 8.27 3.73
N ASN A 86 -8.44 7.09 4.10
CA ASN A 86 -8.46 6.61 5.49
C ASN A 86 -7.64 7.52 6.42
N TYR A 87 -6.49 7.99 5.97
CA TYR A 87 -5.68 8.94 6.72
C TYR A 87 -6.45 10.26 6.95
N LEU A 88 -7.03 10.83 5.89
CA LEU A 88 -7.82 12.06 5.96
C LEU A 88 -9.03 11.91 6.89
N ASP A 89 -9.72 10.77 6.84
CA ASP A 89 -10.82 10.46 7.75
C ASP A 89 -10.34 10.38 9.22
N SER A 90 -9.20 9.74 9.48
CA SER A 90 -8.59 9.69 10.82
C SER A 90 -8.23 11.08 11.37
N LYS A 91 -7.91 12.02 10.47
CA LYS A 91 -7.62 13.42 10.80
C LYS A 91 -8.87 14.31 10.82
N LYS A 92 -10.06 13.75 10.59
CA LYS A 92 -11.34 14.48 10.49
C LYS A 92 -11.27 15.60 9.46
N ALA A 93 -10.62 15.34 8.32
CA ALA A 93 -10.46 16.29 7.22
C ALA A 93 -11.79 16.70 6.55
N GLY A 94 -12.88 16.00 6.85
CA GLY A 94 -14.21 16.34 6.36
C GLY A 94 -14.46 15.84 4.94
N PRO A 95 -15.23 16.58 4.11
CA PRO A 95 -15.72 16.06 2.82
C PRO A 95 -14.62 15.68 1.82
N VAL A 96 -13.44 16.29 1.90
CA VAL A 96 -12.30 15.99 1.02
C VAL A 96 -11.84 14.53 1.10
N ALA A 97 -11.96 13.88 2.27
CA ALA A 97 -11.67 12.45 2.42
C ALA A 97 -12.59 11.59 1.55
N TYR A 98 -13.87 11.98 1.46
CA TYR A 98 -14.87 11.29 0.65
C TYR A 98 -14.68 11.53 -0.84
N ASP A 99 -14.19 12.71 -1.25
CA ASP A 99 -13.85 12.97 -2.64
C ASP A 99 -12.73 12.03 -3.12
N ILE A 100 -11.67 11.86 -2.31
CA ILE A 100 -10.59 10.90 -2.59
C ILE A 100 -11.10 9.46 -2.63
N LEU A 101 -11.92 9.07 -1.64
CA LEU A 101 -12.48 7.72 -1.59
C LEU A 101 -13.38 7.43 -2.80
N SER A 102 -14.18 8.41 -3.21
CA SER A 102 -15.04 8.30 -4.40
C SER A 102 -14.21 8.12 -5.66
N LEU A 103 -13.13 8.89 -5.81
CA LEU A 103 -12.19 8.73 -6.92
C LEU A 103 -11.57 7.33 -6.97
N ALA A 104 -11.16 6.80 -5.81
CA ALA A 104 -10.61 5.46 -5.71
C ALA A 104 -11.66 4.40 -6.07
N ASN A 105 -12.89 4.53 -5.58
CA ASN A 105 -13.99 3.61 -5.90
C ASN A 105 -14.35 3.62 -7.38
N ASP A 106 -14.47 4.80 -7.99
CA ASP A 106 -14.72 4.94 -9.43
C ASP A 106 -13.62 4.25 -10.25
N THR A 107 -12.38 4.34 -9.78
CA THR A 107 -11.22 3.68 -10.39
C THR A 107 -11.28 2.17 -10.28
N VAL A 108 -11.65 1.64 -9.10
CA VAL A 108 -11.87 0.20 -8.89
C VAL A 108 -12.91 -0.34 -9.88
N ILE A 109 -14.02 0.39 -10.04
CA ILE A 109 -15.11 0.00 -10.93
C ILE A 109 -14.67 0.09 -12.39
N LYS A 110 -14.11 1.23 -12.80
CA LYS A 110 -13.72 1.51 -14.19
C LYS A 110 -12.73 0.49 -14.74
N TYR A 111 -11.75 0.06 -13.94
CA TYR A 111 -10.71 -0.86 -14.36
C TYR A 111 -10.94 -2.31 -13.91
N ASP A 112 -12.10 -2.60 -13.29
CA ASP A 112 -12.48 -3.94 -12.80
C ASP A 112 -11.37 -4.58 -11.93
N LEU A 113 -10.81 -3.79 -11.02
CA LEU A 113 -9.60 -4.16 -10.28
C LEU A 113 -9.81 -5.40 -9.39
N VAL A 114 -11.04 -5.61 -8.89
CA VAL A 114 -11.39 -6.78 -8.08
C VAL A 114 -11.23 -8.05 -8.90
N LYS A 115 -11.79 -8.09 -10.11
CA LYS A 115 -11.67 -9.24 -11.00
C LYS A 115 -10.23 -9.51 -11.41
N ARG A 116 -9.48 -8.46 -11.77
CA ARG A 116 -8.04 -8.58 -12.09
C ARG A 116 -7.25 -9.18 -10.93
N GLN A 117 -7.57 -8.79 -9.68
CA GLN A 117 -6.93 -9.35 -8.49
C GLN A 117 -7.27 -10.83 -8.30
N GLU A 118 -8.53 -11.23 -8.50
CA GLU A 118 -8.93 -12.64 -8.42
C GLU A 118 -8.24 -13.51 -9.47
N GLU A 119 -8.15 -13.02 -10.71
CA GLU A 119 -7.46 -13.70 -11.80
C GLU A 119 -5.96 -13.84 -11.51
N ALA A 120 -5.32 -12.78 -11.00
CA ALA A 120 -3.93 -12.82 -10.56
C ALA A 120 -3.71 -13.85 -9.43
N LYS A 121 -4.60 -13.91 -8.43
CA LYS A 121 -4.55 -14.92 -7.35
C LYS A 121 -4.66 -16.34 -7.91
N LYS A 122 -5.60 -16.58 -8.83
CA LYS A 122 -5.77 -17.89 -9.50
C LYS A 122 -4.53 -18.27 -10.31
N ALA A 123 -3.93 -17.32 -11.03
CA ALA A 123 -2.70 -17.54 -11.79
C ALA A 123 -1.50 -17.87 -10.89
N MET A 124 -1.33 -17.15 -9.78
CA MET A 124 -0.28 -17.40 -8.78
C MET A 124 -0.45 -18.76 -8.09
N ALA A 125 -1.68 -19.15 -7.78
CA ALA A 125 -1.97 -20.47 -7.22
C ALA A 125 -1.57 -21.58 -8.20
N LYS A 126 -1.91 -21.45 -9.49
CA LYS A 126 -1.50 -22.39 -10.54
C LYS A 126 0.02 -22.45 -10.71
N GLN A 127 0.72 -21.32 -10.71
CA GLN A 127 2.19 -21.31 -10.77
C GLN A 127 2.83 -21.95 -9.54
N THR A 128 2.29 -21.70 -8.35
CA THR A 128 2.77 -22.31 -7.11
C THR A 128 2.57 -23.82 -7.15
N GLU A 129 1.42 -24.30 -7.63
CA GLU A 129 1.15 -25.73 -7.80
C GLU A 129 2.07 -26.37 -8.85
N ALA A 130 2.34 -25.68 -9.97
CA ALA A 130 3.27 -26.13 -11.00
C ALA A 130 4.70 -26.24 -10.46
N LYS A 131 5.21 -25.19 -9.79
CA LYS A 131 6.53 -25.20 -9.14
C LYS A 131 6.64 -26.29 -8.07
N ARG A 132 5.56 -26.56 -7.33
CA ARG A 132 5.50 -27.66 -6.36
C ARG A 132 5.59 -29.02 -7.04
N LYS A 133 4.85 -29.24 -8.14
CA LYS A 133 4.91 -30.50 -8.93
C LYS A 133 6.28 -30.71 -9.58
N GLU A 134 6.88 -29.65 -10.09
CA GLU A 134 8.23 -29.68 -10.65
C GLU A 134 9.26 -30.04 -9.57
N SER A 135 9.23 -29.38 -8.41
CA SER A 135 10.07 -29.69 -7.25
C SER A 135 9.88 -31.13 -6.75
N LEU A 136 8.66 -31.65 -6.72
CA LEU A 136 8.36 -33.05 -6.39
C LEU A 136 8.97 -34.02 -7.40
N ALA A 137 8.93 -33.70 -8.70
CA ALA A 137 9.54 -34.52 -9.75
C ALA A 137 11.07 -34.50 -9.68
N THR A 138 11.69 -33.38 -9.28
CA THR A 138 13.16 -33.27 -9.17
C THR A 138 13.73 -33.91 -7.90
N THR A 139 12.98 -33.91 -6.80
CA THR A 139 13.45 -34.41 -5.50
C THR A 139 13.10 -35.87 -5.23
N GLY A 140 12.18 -36.47 -5.99
CA GLY A 140 11.78 -37.87 -5.83
C GLY A 140 11.08 -38.20 -4.51
N VAL A 141 10.72 -37.19 -3.70
CA VAL A 141 10.07 -37.39 -2.40
C VAL A 141 8.55 -37.35 -2.55
N ASP A 142 7.93 -38.51 -2.39
CA ASP A 142 6.48 -38.68 -2.35
C ASP A 142 5.92 -38.07 -1.04
N VAL A 143 5.32 -36.87 -1.12
CA VAL A 143 4.84 -36.12 0.06
C VAL A 143 3.66 -36.80 0.78
N LYS A 144 3.11 -37.90 0.24
CA LYS A 144 2.16 -38.73 1.01
C LYS A 144 2.78 -39.40 2.24
N ALA A 145 4.11 -39.51 2.32
CA ALA A 145 4.79 -40.16 3.45
C ALA A 145 5.17 -39.20 4.61
N ASN A 146 5.20 -37.88 4.39
CA ASN A 146 5.79 -36.94 5.36
C ASN A 146 4.89 -35.73 5.71
N ALA A 147 3.57 -35.91 5.71
CA ALA A 147 2.73 -35.03 6.52
C ALA A 147 2.88 -35.48 7.98
N PRO A 148 3.52 -34.72 8.89
CA PRO A 148 3.54 -35.09 10.29
C PRO A 148 2.09 -35.08 10.78
N LYS A 149 1.59 -36.25 11.20
CA LYS A 149 0.30 -36.31 11.88
C LYS A 149 0.43 -35.46 13.14
N LEU A 150 -0.54 -34.57 13.37
CA LEU A 150 -0.61 -33.78 14.59
C LEU A 150 -0.52 -34.73 15.80
N GLY A 151 0.61 -34.69 16.51
CA GLY A 151 0.84 -35.45 17.74
C GLY A 151 2.05 -36.40 17.77
N GLU A 152 2.76 -36.63 16.67
CA GLU A 152 3.98 -37.48 16.70
C GLU A 152 5.24 -36.66 17.01
N LYS A 153 5.98 -37.07 18.06
CA LYS A 153 7.28 -36.50 18.44
C LYS A 153 8.25 -36.62 17.26
N ALA A 154 8.95 -35.52 16.96
CA ALA A 154 10.01 -35.50 15.96
C ALA A 154 11.07 -36.57 16.28
N PRO A 155 11.57 -37.33 15.29
CA PRO A 155 12.64 -38.29 15.49
C PRO A 155 13.94 -37.56 15.89
N GLU A 156 14.59 -38.06 16.93
CA GLU A 156 15.88 -37.56 17.40
C GLU A 156 16.92 -37.73 16.29
N GLY A 157 17.47 -36.62 15.81
CA GLY A 157 18.50 -36.64 14.77
C GLY A 157 18.71 -35.36 13.96
N THR A 158 18.04 -34.25 14.27
CA THR A 158 18.31 -32.98 13.59
C THR A 158 19.54 -32.31 14.18
N VAL A 159 20.61 -32.26 13.39
CA VAL A 159 21.87 -31.56 13.69
C VAL A 159 21.58 -30.10 14.06
N LYS A 160 21.97 -29.70 15.28
CA LYS A 160 21.87 -28.32 15.77
C LYS A 160 22.78 -27.40 14.95
N GLY A 161 22.20 -26.59 14.07
CA GLY A 161 22.85 -25.40 13.51
C GLY A 161 23.22 -24.42 14.62
N GLY A 162 24.44 -23.88 14.56
CA GLY A 162 25.16 -23.23 15.65
C GLY A 162 24.47 -21.99 16.25
N SER A 163 24.49 -21.95 17.59
CA SER A 163 24.16 -20.81 18.42
C SER A 163 25.28 -19.77 18.39
N LEU A 164 25.10 -18.65 17.69
CA LEU A 164 25.84 -17.41 17.98
C LEU A 164 25.16 -16.72 19.17
N GLY A 165 25.79 -16.80 20.35
CA GLY A 165 25.19 -16.48 21.64
C GLY A 165 25.08 -14.98 21.98
N PRO A 166 24.42 -14.64 23.10
CA PRO A 166 24.47 -13.29 23.67
C PRO A 166 25.62 -13.14 24.70
N LYS A 167 26.36 -12.02 24.57
CA LYS A 167 27.39 -11.54 25.51
C LYS A 167 26.83 -11.46 26.95
N ARG A 168 27.53 -12.08 27.91
CA ARG A 168 27.36 -11.81 29.35
C ARG A 168 28.33 -10.70 29.78
N ARG A 169 27.80 -9.69 30.49
CA ARG A 169 28.55 -8.79 31.37
C ARG A 169 29.24 -9.62 32.46
N VAL A 170 30.52 -9.33 32.70
CA VAL A 170 31.18 -9.36 34.01
C VAL A 170 32.01 -8.08 34.09
#